data_AF-A0A822D890-F1
#
_entry.id   AF-A0A822D890-F1
#
_cell.length_a   1.000
_cell.length_b   1.000
_cell.length_c   1.000
_cell.angle_alpha   90.00
_cell.angle_beta   90.00
_cell.angle_gamma   90.00
#
_symmetry.space_group_name_H-M   'P 1'
#
loop_
_entity.id
_entity.type
_entity.pdbx_description
1 polymer ?
#
loop_
_entity_poly.entity_id
_entity_poly.type
_entity_poly.pdbx_seq_one_letter_code
_entity_poly.pdbx_strand_id
1 'polypeptide(L)' 'MTCVRGRVIVTKNPCPSAGDMLELWTVDLPELYHLNDVIVFSTKGQRPDFNKIAGSDLA' A
#
# COMPACT_ATOMS: atom_id res chain seq x y z
N MET A 1 12.44 -8.94 11.78
CA MET A 1 11.34 -8.34 10.99
C MET A 1 11.95 -7.63 9.80
N THR A 2 11.39 -7.82 8.61
CA THR A 2 11.98 -7.32 7.35
C THR A 2 10.99 -6.39 6.67
N CYS A 3 11.30 -5.10 6.62
CA CYS A 3 10.55 -4.14 5.81
C CYS A 3 11.07 -4.21 4.37
N VAL A 4 10.17 -4.26 3.38
CA VAL A 4 10.54 -4.08 1.97
C VAL A 4 11.07 -2.67 1.80
N ARG A 5 12.21 -2.51 1.10
CA ARG A 5 12.87 -1.21 0.91
C ARG A 5 12.88 -0.82 -0.56
N GLY A 6 12.56 0.44 -0.83
CA GLY A 6 12.63 1.07 -2.14
C GLY A 6 11.26 1.34 -2.74
N ARG A 7 11.19 1.29 -4.07
CA ARG A 7 9.95 1.46 -4.82
C ARG A 7 9.23 0.13 -4.94
N VAL A 8 7.92 0.17 -4.74
CA VAL A 8 7.04 -0.99 -4.86
C VAL A 8 5.87 -0.63 -5.75
N ILE A 9 5.32 -1.63 -6.45
CA ILE A 9 4.04 -1.51 -7.13
C ILE A 9 3.02 -2.26 -6.30
N VAL A 10 1.90 -1.61 -6.00
CA VAL A 10 0.76 -2.19 -5.28
C VAL A 10 -0.46 -2.18 -6.21
N THR A 11 -1.21 -3.28 -6.21
CA THR A 11 -2.45 -3.40 -6.98
C THR A 11 -3.41 -4.35 -6.26
N LYS A 12 -4.68 -4.33 -6.67
CA LYS A 12 -5.70 -5.31 -6.28
C LYS A 12 -5.95 -6.23 -7.46
N ASN A 13 -6.19 -7.50 -7.17
CA ASN A 13 -6.65 -8.46 -8.15
C ASN A 13 -8.18 -8.63 -8.02
N PRO A 14 -8.96 -8.53 -9.11
CA PRO A 14 -8.55 -8.22 -10.49
C PRO A 14 -8.04 -6.78 -10.65
N CYS A 15 -7.17 -6.56 -11.65
CA CYS A 15 -6.59 -5.27 -12.04
C CYS A 15 -7.10 -4.87 -13.45
N PRO A 16 -8.31 -4.28 -13.56
CA PRO A 16 -8.98 -4.05 -14.85
C PRO A 16 -8.26 -3.06 -15.77
N SER A 17 -7.55 -2.08 -15.20
CA SER A 17 -6.83 -1.06 -15.94
C SER A 17 -5.37 -0.99 -15.49
N ALA A 18 -4.47 -0.57 -16.39
CA ALA A 18 -3.10 -0.24 -16.02
C ALA A 18 -3.03 0.86 -14.94
N GLY A 19 -4.06 1.71 -14.85
CA GLY A 19 -4.19 2.73 -13.80
C GLY A 19 -4.44 2.17 -12.40
N ASP A 20 -4.77 0.88 -12.27
CA ASP A 20 -4.97 0.23 -10.97
C ASP A 20 -3.67 -0.32 -10.36
N MET A 21 -2.53 -0.01 -10.97
CA MET A 21 -1.19 -0.25 -10.43
C MET A 21 -0.61 1.06 -9.88
N LEU A 22 -0.28 1.08 -8.60
CA LEU A 22 0.24 2.26 -7.92
C LEU A 22 1.70 2.05 -7.51
N GLU A 23 2.60 2.88 -8.05
CA GLU A 23 3.99 2.94 -7.59
C GLU A 23 4.06 3.77 -6.30
N LEU A 24 4.61 3.18 -5.24
CA LEU A 24 4.77 3.76 -3.92
C LEU A 24 6.20 3.64 -3.43
N TRP A 25 6.58 4.52 -2.50
CA TRP A 25 7.83 4.42 -1.76
C TRP A 25 7.58 3.82 -0.38
N THR A 26 8.38 2.83 -0.02
CA THR A 26 8.34 2.20 1.31
C THR A 26 8.91 3.14 2.37
N VAL A 27 8.30 3.16 3.55
CA VAL A 27 8.81 3.87 4.73
C VAL A 27 9.03 2.88 5.86
N ASP A 28 10.24 2.88 6.42
CA ASP A 28 10.62 2.02 7.54
C ASP A 28 10.36 2.74 8.87
N LEU A 29 9.32 2.34 9.60
CA LEU A 29 8.86 2.96 10.85
C LEU A 29 8.96 1.95 12.01
N PRO A 30 9.96 2.09 12.91
CA PRO A 30 10.17 1.15 14.03
C PRO A 30 8.95 0.98 14.95
N GLU A 31 8.13 2.02 15.10
CA GLU A 31 6.90 1.98 15.89
C GLU A 31 5.85 0.98 15.35
N LEU A 32 5.93 0.61 14.07
CA LEU A 32 5.05 -0.35 13.43
C LEU A 32 5.60 -1.79 13.45
N TYR A 33 6.73 -2.04 14.12
CA TYR A 33 7.39 -3.35 14.12
C TYR A 33 6.62 -4.49 14.83
N HIS A 34 5.48 -4.19 15.42
CA HIS A 34 4.57 -5.18 15.98
C HIS A 34 3.60 -5.75 14.92
N LEU A 35 3.46 -5.11 13.76
CA LEU A 35 2.61 -5.53 12.66
C LEU A 35 3.41 -6.43 11.69
N ASN A 36 2.93 -7.65 11.50
CA ASN A 36 3.59 -8.67 10.67
C ASN A 36 2.66 -9.11 9.53
N ASP A 37 3.24 -9.50 8.40
CA ASP A 37 2.54 -10.01 7.20
C ASP A 37 1.43 -9.09 6.66
N VAL A 38 1.62 -7.78 6.81
CA VAL A 38 0.67 -6.75 6.36
C VAL A 38 1.38 -5.62 5.61
N ILE A 39 0.61 -4.91 4.80
CA ILE A 39 0.98 -3.62 4.22
C ILE A 39 0.19 -2.54 4.97
N VAL A 40 0.88 -1.53 5.50
CA VAL A 40 0.26 -0.40 6.20
C VAL A 40 0.24 0.81 5.28
N PHE A 41 -0.97 1.34 5.02
CA PHE A 41 -1.14 2.57 4.25
C PHE A 41 -1.24 3.79 5.16
N SER A 42 -0.75 4.93 4.68
CA SER A 42 -0.94 6.22 5.37
C SER A 42 -2.42 6.58 5.42
N THR A 43 -2.88 7.06 6.57
CA THR A 43 -4.22 7.65 6.76
C THR A 43 -4.27 9.13 6.41
N LYS A 44 -3.12 9.75 6.10
CA LYS A 44 -3.02 11.15 5.66
C LYS A 44 -3.24 11.26 4.16
N GLY A 45 -3.83 12.38 3.73
CA GLY A 45 -4.08 12.71 2.31
C GLY A 45 -5.56 12.86 2.00
N GLN A 46 -5.89 13.28 0.78
CA GLN A 46 -7.27 13.50 0.36
C GLN A 46 -8.01 12.19 0.03
N ARG A 47 -7.30 11.22 -0.54
CA ARG A 47 -7.80 9.89 -0.90
C ARG A 47 -6.75 8.85 -0.53
N PRO A 48 -7.09 7.82 0.26
CA PRO A 48 -6.13 6.81 0.68
C PRO A 48 -5.65 5.97 -0.51
N ASP A 49 -4.39 5.52 -0.46
CA ASP A 49 -3.74 4.85 -1.59
C ASP A 49 -4.39 3.51 -1.95
N PHE A 50 -4.85 2.74 -0.95
CA PHE A 50 -5.59 1.50 -1.20
C PHE A 50 -6.86 1.73 -2.02
N ASN A 51 -7.50 2.90 -1.91
CA ASN A 51 -8.71 3.19 -2.67
C ASN A 51 -8.43 3.58 -4.13
N LYS A 52 -7.18 3.92 -4.45
CA LYS A 52 -6.76 4.28 -5.82
C LYS A 52 -6.55 3.05 -6.72
N ILE A 53 -6.49 1.85 -6.15
CA ILE A 53 -6.30 0.59 -6.88
C ILE A 53 -7.63 -0.18 -7.00
N ALA A 54 -8.26 -0.15 -8.18
CA ALA A 54 -9.54 -0.82 -8.46
C ALA A 54 -10.66 -0.51 -7.45
N GLY A 55 -10.63 0.68 -6.82
CA GLY A 55 -11.60 1.08 -5.80
C GLY A 55 -11.55 0.26 -4.51
N SER A 56 -10.40 -0.32 -4.14
CA SER A 56 -10.30 -1.17 -2.95
C SER A 56 -10.68 -0.45 -1.65
N ASP A 57 -11.02 -1.26 -0.68
CA ASP A 57 -11.19 -0.98 0.74
C ASP A 57 -10.21 -1.83 1.58
N LEU A 58 -10.25 -1.62 2.90
CA LEU A 58 -9.53 -2.39 3.92
C LEU A 58 -10.51 -3.01 4.95
N ALA A 59 -11.76 -3.21 4.54
CA ALA A 59 -12.82 -3.77 5.38
C ALA A 59 -12.63 -5.27 5.67
#